data_AF-A0ABD1PQL6-F1
#
_entry.id   AF-A0ABD1PQL6-F1
#
_cell.length_a   1.000
_cell.length_b   1.000
_cell.length_c   1.000
_cell.angle_alpha   90.00
_cell.angle_beta   90.00
_cell.angle_gamma   90.00
#
_symmetry.space_group_name_H-M   'P 1'
#
loop_
_entity.id
_entity.type
_entity.pdbx_description
1 polymer ?
#
loop_
_entity_poly.entity_id
_entity_poly.type
_entity_poly.pdbx_seq_one_letter_code
_entity_poly.pdbx_strand_id
1 'polypeptide(L)'
;MFDFDGYPCRHMICYMKIKQVMLLPDKYILRRWTKHAKQAPVFDQTTGLSVDNSSGHSLMSRHGMLAHAASELVDDASLTDARSTFLLDEFQSLRIRVKVIDSGSDIGMSRNKTREETQVIRDPNPVRAKGCGKRLKSGKEKSTLPIQ
;
A
#
# COMPACT_ATOMS: atom_id res chain seq x y z
N MET A 1 25.09 5.39 2.84
CA MET A 1 25.15 5.24 4.31
C MET A 1 24.07 6.03 5.05
N PHE A 2 23.47 7.09 4.46
CA PHE A 2 22.41 7.90 5.13
C PHE A 2 20.96 7.46 4.79
N ASP A 3 20.77 6.52 3.87
CA ASP A 3 19.42 6.17 3.41
C ASP A 3 18.61 5.34 4.40
N PHE A 4 19.22 4.79 5.45
CA PHE A 4 18.53 3.95 6.45
C PHE A 4 18.42 4.59 7.84
N ASP A 5 19.11 5.71 8.09
CA ASP A 5 18.94 6.45 9.33
C ASP A 5 17.65 7.26 9.28
N GLY A 6 16.83 7.17 10.31
CA GLY A 6 15.51 7.81 10.39
C GLY A 6 15.55 9.34 10.23
N TYR A 7 14.39 9.98 10.37
CA TYR A 7 14.30 11.44 10.33
C TYR A 7 15.18 12.09 11.42
N PRO A 8 15.79 13.27 11.17
CA PRO A 8 16.50 14.01 12.21
C PRO A 8 15.55 14.21 13.38
N CYS A 9 15.95 13.80 14.57
CA CYS A 9 15.12 14.01 15.75
C CYS A 9 14.93 15.51 16.01
N ARG A 10 13.89 15.88 16.77
CA ARG A 10 13.64 17.28 17.14
C ARG A 10 14.89 17.97 17.73
N HIS A 11 15.74 17.24 18.45
CA HIS A 11 16.95 17.77 19.08
C HIS A 11 17.99 18.20 18.04
N MET A 12 18.15 17.43 16.96
CA MET A 12 19.09 17.75 15.89
C MET A 12 18.68 19.03 15.17
N ILE A 13 17.38 19.21 14.92
CA ILE A 13 16.82 20.42 14.31
C ILE A 13 17.03 21.63 15.23
N CYS A 14 16.77 21.49 16.54
CA CYS A 14 17.01 22.57 17.51
C CYS A 14 18.51 22.94 17.58
N TYR A 15 19.39 21.94 17.61
CA TYR A 15 20.84 22.18 17.63
C TYR A 15 21.30 22.93 16.37
N MET A 16 20.80 22.57 15.19
CA MET A 16 21.07 23.28 13.94
C MET A 16 20.66 24.75 14.01
N LYS A 17 19.49 25.06 14.59
CA LYS A 17 19.04 26.44 14.81
C LYS A 17 19.98 27.22 15.74
N ILE A 18 20.41 26.60 16.84
CA ILE A 18 21.36 27.23 17.78
C ILE A 18 22.69 27.53 17.08
N LYS A 19 23.14 26.63 16.20
CA LYS A 19 24.36 26.81 15.40
C LYS A 19 24.18 27.70 14.17
N GLN A 20 23.02 28.35 14.01
CA GLN A 20 22.70 29.21 12.87
C GLN A 20 22.87 28.51 11.51
N VAL A 21 22.66 27.20 11.46
CA VAL A 21 22.63 26.44 10.20
C VAL A 21 21.25 26.65 9.58
N MET A 22 21.14 27.69 8.77
CA MET A 22 19.89 28.09 8.10
C MET A 22 19.63 27.33 6.80
N LEU A 23 20.68 26.78 6.18
CA LEU A 23 20.63 26.03 4.94
C LEU A 23 21.41 24.73 5.10
N LEU A 24 20.72 23.62 4.84
CA LEU A 24 21.34 22.32 4.77
C LEU A 24 21.81 22.09 3.32
N PRO A 25 23.09 21.75 3.08
CA PRO A 25 23.56 21.44 1.74
C PRO A 25 22.77 20.29 1.10
N ASP A 26 22.51 20.37 -0.20
CA ASP A 26 21.67 19.41 -0.95
C ASP A 26 22.12 17.95 -0.79
N LYS A 27 23.42 17.71 -0.64
CA LYS A 27 23.99 16.37 -0.41
C LYS A 27 23.47 15.68 0.87
N TYR A 28 22.87 16.42 1.79
CA TYR A 28 22.25 15.91 3.01
C TYR A 28 20.71 15.89 2.95
N ILE A 29 20.12 16.43 1.87
CA ILE A 29 18.67 16.41 1.65
C ILE A 29 18.32 15.12 0.91
N LEU A 30 17.87 14.12 1.65
CA LEU A 30 17.47 12.84 1.08
C LEU A 30 16.17 12.98 0.27
N ARG A 31 16.03 12.26 -0.85
CA ARG A 31 14.83 12.32 -1.72
C ARG A 31 13.53 12.09 -0.96
N ARG A 32 13.53 11.20 0.04
CA ARG A 32 12.38 10.94 0.92
C ARG A 32 11.92 12.14 1.75
N TRP A 33 12.77 13.15 1.95
CA TRP A 33 12.45 14.39 2.66
C TRP A 33 11.96 15.51 1.74
N THR A 34 11.96 15.29 0.42
CA THR A 34 11.51 16.28 -0.56
C THR A 34 10.05 16.04 -0.95
N LYS A 35 9.40 17.05 -1.53
CA LYS A 35 8.05 16.92 -2.12
C LYS A 35 7.94 15.82 -3.19
N HIS A 36 9.07 15.42 -3.77
CA HIS A 36 9.17 14.37 -4.78
C HIS A 36 9.32 12.96 -4.18
N ALA A 37 9.20 12.82 -2.85
CA ALA A 37 9.29 11.51 -2.17
C ALA A 37 8.30 10.48 -2.71
N LYS A 38 7.12 10.93 -3.14
CA LYS A 38 6.07 10.08 -3.74
C LYS A 38 6.20 9.92 -5.26
N GLN A 39 7.14 10.63 -5.88
CA GLN A 39 7.37 10.59 -7.33
C GLN A 39 8.54 9.67 -7.69
N ALA A 40 9.14 8.99 -6.72
CA ALA A 40 10.20 8.05 -6.98
C ALA A 40 9.64 6.82 -7.72
N PRO A 41 10.22 6.42 -8.86
CA PRO A 41 10.05 5.05 -9.33
C PRO A 41 10.53 4.13 -8.20
N VAL A 42 9.78 3.06 -7.93
CA VAL A 42 10.20 2.02 -6.98
C VAL A 42 11.53 1.48 -7.49
N PHE A 43 12.62 1.93 -6.88
CA PHE A 43 13.94 1.47 -7.25
C PHE A 43 14.09 0.06 -6.69
N ASP A 44 13.77 -0.93 -7.51
CA ASP A 44 14.15 -2.30 -7.26
C ASP A 44 15.68 -2.38 -7.31
N GLN A 45 16.28 -2.53 -6.13
CA GLN A 45 17.72 -2.57 -5.96
C GLN A 45 18.37 -3.80 -6.61
N THR A 46 17.57 -4.72 -7.18
CA THR A 46 18.08 -5.90 -7.89
C THR A 46 18.28 -5.69 -9.40
N THR A 47 17.67 -4.67 -10.03
CA THR A 47 17.66 -4.57 -11.51
C THR A 47 18.23 -3.28 -12.09
N GLY A 48 18.48 -2.23 -11.30
CA GLY A 48 19.28 -1.07 -11.73
C GLY A 48 18.72 -0.25 -12.90
N LEU A 49 17.47 -0.47 -13.31
CA LEU A 49 16.83 0.24 -14.40
C LEU A 49 15.81 1.25 -13.85
N SER A 50 15.90 2.49 -14.33
CA SER A 50 14.88 3.51 -14.13
C SER A 50 13.62 3.08 -14.86
N VAL A 51 12.67 2.48 -14.14
CA VAL A 51 11.32 2.23 -14.67
C VAL A 51 10.65 3.60 -14.82
N ASP A 52 10.71 4.10 -16.04
CA ASP A 52 9.76 5.06 -16.58
C ASP A 52 8.34 4.74 -16.09
N ASN A 53 7.69 5.75 -15.51
CA ASN A 53 6.34 5.70 -14.94
C ASN A 53 5.22 5.45 -15.99
N SER A 54 5.57 5.05 -17.22
CA SER A 54 4.63 4.82 -18.32
C SER A 54 4.26 3.36 -18.61
N SER A 55 4.87 2.36 -17.95
CA SER A 55 4.66 0.95 -18.36
C SER A 55 4.14 -0.03 -17.30
N GLY A 56 3.73 0.45 -16.11
CA GLY A 56 3.14 -0.47 -15.14
C GLY A 56 2.62 0.23 -13.89
N HIS A 57 1.36 0.68 -13.92
CA HIS A 57 0.67 1.02 -12.68
C HIS A 57 0.70 -0.23 -11.79
N SER A 58 1.31 -0.11 -10.60
CA SER A 58 1.26 -1.16 -9.58
C SER A 58 -0.20 -1.59 -9.34
N LEU A 59 -0.42 -2.80 -8.85
CA LEU A 59 -1.78 -3.28 -8.54
C LEU A 59 -2.55 -2.26 -7.69
N MET A 60 -1.86 -1.62 -6.73
CA MET A 60 -2.42 -0.59 -5.87
C MET A 60 -2.75 0.71 -6.63
N SER A 61 -1.90 1.12 -7.58
CA SER A 61 -2.19 2.27 -8.45
C SER A 61 -3.37 2.01 -9.38
N ARG A 62 -3.47 0.82 -9.99
CA ARG A 62 -4.61 0.42 -10.84
C ARG A 62 -5.91 0.40 -10.04
N HIS A 63 -5.88 -0.23 -8.86
CA HIS A 63 -7.02 -0.28 -7.96
C HIS A 63 -7.45 1.13 -7.54
N GLY A 64 -6.50 2.00 -7.19
CA GLY A 64 -6.79 3.39 -6.81
C GLY A 64 -7.51 4.19 -7.91
N MET A 65 -7.04 4.09 -9.16
CA MET A 65 -7.70 4.76 -10.29
C MET A 65 -9.13 4.24 -10.53
N LEU A 66 -9.31 2.92 -10.52
CA LEU A 66 -10.63 2.30 -10.72
C LEU A 66 -11.60 2.66 -9.58
N ALA A 67 -11.12 2.65 -8.34
CA ALA A 67 -11.93 3.02 -7.17
C ALA A 67 -12.37 4.48 -7.23
N HIS A 68 -11.48 5.39 -7.66
CA HIS A 68 -11.83 6.80 -7.80
C HIS A 68 -12.93 7.00 -8.84
N ALA A 69 -12.77 6.44 -10.05
CA ALA A 69 -13.77 6.57 -11.11
C ALA A 69 -15.11 5.92 -10.73
N ALA A 70 -15.07 4.77 -10.06
CA ALA A 70 -16.29 4.13 -9.56
C ALA A 70 -16.99 4.97 -8.48
N SER A 71 -16.23 5.65 -7.61
CA SER A 71 -16.80 6.52 -6.58
C SER A 71 -17.57 7.69 -7.18
N GLU A 72 -17.01 8.39 -8.16
CA GLU A 72 -17.69 9.50 -8.84
C GLU A 72 -19.02 9.04 -9.47
N LEU A 73 -19.00 7.88 -10.12
CA LEU A 73 -20.19 7.29 -10.73
C LEU A 73 -21.25 6.88 -9.69
N VAL A 74 -20.82 6.38 -8.53
CA VAL A 74 -21.69 6.04 -7.40
C VAL A 74 -22.33 7.30 -6.82
N ASP A 75 -21.55 8.37 -6.64
CA ASP A 75 -22.04 9.65 -6.14
C ASP A 75 -23.16 10.18 -7.05
N ASP A 76 -22.96 10.19 -8.37
CA ASP A 76 -23.95 10.64 -9.35
C ASP A 76 -25.20 9.75 -9.43
N ALA A 77 -25.01 8.42 -9.35
CA ALA A 77 -26.12 7.47 -9.44
C ALA A 77 -26.97 7.44 -8.17
N SER A 78 -26.39 7.74 -7.00
CA SER A 78 -27.07 7.73 -5.70
C SER A 78 -28.16 8.81 -5.58
N LEU A 79 -28.17 9.80 -6.48
CA LEU A 79 -29.13 10.90 -6.46
C LEU A 79 -30.58 10.47 -6.75
N THR A 80 -30.79 9.31 -7.39
CA THR A 80 -32.14 8.80 -7.70
C THR A 80 -32.16 7.28 -7.70
N ASP A 81 -33.30 6.70 -7.30
CA ASP A 81 -33.51 5.25 -7.28
C ASP A 81 -33.34 4.60 -8.67
N ALA A 82 -33.86 5.24 -9.72
CA ALA A 82 -33.74 4.75 -11.10
C ALA A 82 -32.29 4.69 -11.60
N ARG A 83 -31.44 5.64 -11.22
CA ARG A 83 -30.00 5.60 -11.57
C ARG A 83 -29.24 4.58 -10.74
N SER A 84 -29.63 4.42 -9.47
CA SER A 84 -29.00 3.47 -8.55
C SER A 84 -29.24 2.03 -9.00
N THR A 85 -30.47 1.70 -9.39
CA THR A 85 -30.83 0.37 -9.94
C THR A 85 -30.13 0.11 -11.26
N PHE A 86 -30.12 1.08 -12.18
CA PHE A 86 -29.36 0.99 -13.43
C PHE A 86 -27.87 0.71 -13.20
N LEU A 87 -27.22 1.46 -12.31
CA LEU A 87 -25.79 1.27 -12.04
C LEU A 87 -25.49 -0.09 -11.40
N LEU A 88 -26.37 -0.58 -10.53
CA LEU A 88 -26.22 -1.90 -9.91
C LEU A 88 -26.29 -3.03 -10.95
N ASP A 89 -27.23 -2.96 -11.89
CA ASP A 89 -27.36 -3.93 -12.97
C ASP A 89 -26.13 -3.92 -13.89
N GLU A 90 -25.62 -2.72 -14.22
CA GLU A 90 -24.39 -2.57 -14.99
C GLU A 90 -23.16 -3.12 -14.25
N PHE A 91 -23.02 -2.87 -12.94
CA PHE A 91 -21.93 -3.44 -12.16
C PHE A 91 -21.94 -4.97 -12.14
N GLN A 92 -23.12 -5.60 -12.06
CA GLN A 92 -23.23 -7.06 -12.17
C GLN A 92 -22.77 -7.55 -13.55
N SER A 93 -23.22 -6.88 -14.61
CA SER A 93 -22.85 -7.20 -16.00
C SER A 93 -21.35 -7.05 -16.23
N LEU A 94 -20.75 -5.96 -15.77
CA LEU A 94 -19.31 -5.71 -15.83
C LEU A 94 -18.52 -6.76 -15.05
N ARG A 95 -18.99 -7.19 -13.87
CA ARG A 95 -18.32 -8.22 -13.07
C ARG A 95 -18.23 -9.56 -13.80
N ILE A 96 -19.25 -9.93 -14.59
CA ILE A 96 -19.21 -11.12 -15.44
C ILE A 96 -18.19 -10.94 -16.56
N ARG A 97 -18.24 -9.80 -17.27
CA ARG A 97 -17.33 -9.51 -18.40
C ARG A 97 -15.86 -9.51 -17.97
N VAL A 98 -15.54 -8.94 -16.81
CA VAL A 98 -14.17 -8.92 -16.27
C VAL A 98 -13.64 -10.34 -16.00
N LYS A 99 -14.48 -11.27 -15.53
CA LYS A 99 -14.08 -12.68 -15.34
C LYS A 99 -13.82 -13.40 -16.67
N VAL A 100 -14.59 -13.08 -17.71
CA VAL A 100 -14.42 -13.68 -19.04
C VAL A 100 -13.11 -13.24 -19.69
N ILE A 101 -12.68 -11.99 -19.47
CA ILE A 101 -11.39 -11.48 -19.97
C ILE A 101 -10.22 -12.34 -19.47
N ASP A 102 -10.27 -12.81 -18.22
CA ASP A 102 -9.25 -13.68 -17.63
C ASP A 102 -9.30 -15.12 -18.17
N SER A 103 -10.47 -15.54 -18.68
CA SER A 103 -10.72 -16.89 -19.21
C SER A 103 -10.42 -17.02 -20.72
N GLY A 104 -9.92 -15.95 -21.37
CA GLY A 104 -9.69 -15.89 -22.82
C GLY A 104 -8.41 -16.59 -23.33
N SER A 105 -7.70 -17.32 -22.47
CA SER A 105 -6.49 -18.07 -22.84
C SER A 105 -6.51 -19.48 -22.21
N ASP A 106 -7.45 -20.33 -22.61
CA ASP A 106 -7.16 -21.73 -22.96
C ASP A 106 -8.43 -22.47 -23.40
N ILE A 107 -8.49 -22.84 -24.68
CA ILE A 107 -9.21 -24.04 -25.08
C ILE A 107 -8.29 -25.21 -24.72
N GLY A 108 -8.51 -25.79 -23.53
CA GLY A 108 -7.71 -26.92 -23.09
C GLY A 108 -8.27 -27.53 -21.81
N MET A 109 -9.12 -28.55 -21.95
CA MET A 109 -9.40 -29.47 -20.84
C MET A 109 -8.09 -30.09 -20.37
N SER A 110 -7.61 -29.71 -19.18
CA SER A 110 -6.75 -30.57 -18.40
C SER A 110 -6.89 -30.25 -16.92
N ARG A 111 -7.62 -31.14 -16.22
CA ARG A 111 -7.43 -31.35 -14.80
C ARG A 111 -5.94 -31.63 -14.61
N ASN A 112 -5.23 -30.73 -13.91
CA ASN A 112 -4.20 -31.11 -12.97
C ASN A 112 -3.97 -29.99 -11.96
N LYS A 113 -4.06 -30.39 -10.71
CA LYS A 113 -3.91 -29.63 -9.48
C LYS A 113 -2.47 -29.11 -9.37
N THR A 114 -2.24 -27.83 -9.68
CA THR A 114 -0.98 -27.16 -9.34
C THR A 114 -1.23 -26.27 -8.15
N ARG A 115 -0.50 -26.56 -7.07
CA ARG A 115 -0.53 -25.91 -5.78
C ARG A 115 -0.24 -24.42 -5.97
N GLU A 116 -1.25 -23.56 -5.84
CA GLU A 116 -1.05 -22.13 -5.62
C GLU A 116 -0.29 -21.98 -4.30
N GLU A 117 1.03 -21.78 -4.39
CA GLU A 117 1.77 -21.14 -3.31
C GLU A 117 1.31 -19.69 -3.27
N THR A 118 0.17 -19.46 -2.61
CA THR A 118 -0.17 -18.15 -2.09
C THR A 118 1.02 -17.71 -1.25
N GLN A 119 1.83 -16.78 -1.76
CA GLN A 119 2.80 -16.08 -0.93
C GLN A 119 2.00 -15.32 0.13
N VAL A 120 1.82 -15.95 1.28
CA VAL A 120 1.23 -15.33 2.46
C VAL A 120 2.24 -14.30 2.92
N ILE A 121 2.05 -13.05 2.47
CA ILE A 121 2.74 -11.89 3.02
C ILE A 121 2.31 -11.84 4.49
N ARG A 122 3.19 -12.30 5.38
CA ARG A 122 2.97 -12.22 6.82
C ARG A 122 3.28 -10.80 7.27
N ASP A 123 2.46 -10.29 8.17
CA ASP A 123 2.76 -9.02 8.82
C ASP A 123 4.15 -9.08 9.47
N PRO A 124 4.96 -8.01 9.35
CA PRO A 124 6.24 -7.94 10.04
C PRO A 124 6.03 -8.10 11.54
N ASN A 125 6.88 -8.90 12.17
CA ASN A 125 6.79 -9.18 13.60
C ASN A 125 6.76 -7.85 14.38
N PRO A 126 5.76 -7.59 15.23
CA PRO A 126 5.65 -6.33 15.96
C PRO A 126 6.89 -6.10 16.82
N VAL A 127 7.74 -5.16 16.39
CA VAL A 127 8.92 -4.74 17.13
C VAL A 127 8.49 -3.72 18.18
N ARG A 128 8.73 -4.02 19.46
CA ARG A 128 8.49 -3.07 20.55
C ARG A 128 9.59 -2.01 20.53
N ALA A 129 9.21 -0.74 20.39
CA ALA A 129 10.12 0.37 20.62
C ALA A 129 10.61 0.38 22.08
N LYS A 130 11.88 0.76 22.31
CA LYS A 130 12.41 1.01 23.66
C LYS A 130 11.50 2.03 24.37
N GLY A 131 10.96 1.65 25.52
CA GLY A 131 10.08 2.50 26.33
C GLY A 131 8.57 2.19 26.24
N CYS A 132 8.15 1.29 25.34
CA CYS A 132 6.76 0.84 25.33
C CYS A 132 6.50 -0.07 26.55
N GLY A 133 5.79 0.43 27.57
CA GLY A 133 5.43 -0.33 28.78
C GLY A 133 4.68 -1.63 28.47
N LYS A 134 4.64 -2.57 29.43
CA LYS A 134 3.84 -3.79 29.26
C LYS A 134 2.36 -3.40 29.27
N ARG A 135 1.64 -3.71 28.18
CA ARG A 135 0.18 -3.57 28.15
C ARG A 135 -0.42 -4.46 29.26
N LEU A 136 -1.29 -3.88 30.06
CA LEU A 136 -2.08 -4.63 31.04
C LEU A 136 -3.07 -5.52 30.27
N LYS A 137 -2.96 -6.85 30.46
CA LYS A 137 -3.90 -7.80 29.86
C LYS A 137 -5.27 -7.69 30.52
N SER A 138 -6.31 -7.73 29.69
CA SER A 138 -7.70 -7.78 30.15
C SER A 138 -7.99 -9.09 30.88
N GLY A 139 -8.99 -9.12 31.77
CA GLY A 139 -9.38 -10.33 32.52
C GLY A 139 -9.69 -11.52 31.61
N LYS A 140 -10.27 -11.27 30.44
CA LYS A 140 -10.58 -12.28 29.41
C LYS A 140 -9.34 -12.93 28.79
N GLU A 141 -8.22 -12.20 28.75
CA GLU A 141 -6.93 -12.72 28.23
C GLU A 141 -6.17 -13.54 29.28
N LYS A 142 -6.51 -13.38 30.57
CA LYS A 142 -5.89 -14.13 31.67
C LYS A 142 -6.52 -15.52 31.85
N SER A 143 -7.80 -15.68 31.51
CA SER A 143 -8.53 -16.95 31.65
C SER A 143 -8.24 -17.99 30.56
N THR A 144 -7.45 -17.63 29.54
CA THR A 144 -7.18 -18.51 28.38
C THR A 144 -5.76 -19.09 28.40
N LEU A 145 -5.04 -18.98 29.54
CA LEU A 145 -3.73 -19.61 29.68
C LEU A 145 -3.93 -21.06 30.17
N PRO A 146 -3.32 -22.07 29.51
CA PRO A 146 -3.37 -23.43 30.02
C PRO A 146 -2.63 -23.48 31.36
N ILE A 147 -3.26 -24.16 32.32
CA ILE A 147 -2.70 -24.46 33.64
C ILE A 147 -1.47 -25.37 33.42
N GLN A 148 -0.30 -24.94 33.92
CA GLN A 148 0.88 -25.81 34.04
C GLN A 148 0.73 -26.76 35.22
#